data_AF-A0A140PU95-F1
#
_entry.id   AF-A0A140PU95-F1
#
_cell.length_a   1.000
_cell.length_b   1.000
_cell.length_c   1.000
_cell.angle_alpha   90.00
_cell.angle_beta   90.00
_cell.angle_gamma   90.00
#
_symmetry.space_group_name_H-M   'P 1'
#
loop_
_entity.id
_entity.type
_entity.pdbx_description
1 polymer ?
#
loop_
_entity_poly.entity_id
_entity_poly.type
_entity_poly.pdbx_seq_one_letter_code
_entity_poly.pdbx_strand_id
1 'polypeptide(L)'
;MLDIIRDEFEEEIREQNILLSSQQVKMPNGGVRKQPIFVLTLNQAKQVLMRESKFVRRAVIQYIEKLEQALKQPKKVEMNKLPFEYKVEIETQPKLIEIYQTENKVYYIKAKDLWRKLEVNQYFRSWINKRIEKYDFIEEFDFMSVEDDYALTLDMVKELCILENSTNSKLIKKYIIIFERHLKEKQMLMFEQMKERFKNKKVAYILNHNSAVRKCADEIINFSNNLNIGKVITSLNKEKIVNLCVMLKAYAFPIEMDKKFGISEEGLIEFNYYPTI
;
A
#
# COMPACT_ATOMS: atom_id res chain seq x y z
N MET A 1 0.85 -20.71 -37.83
CA MET A 1 0.04 -19.47 -37.82
C MET A 1 -1.20 -19.55 -38.68
N LEU A 2 -1.12 -19.56 -40.02
CA LEU A 2 -2.35 -19.62 -40.85
C LEU A 2 -3.18 -20.89 -40.61
N ASP A 3 -2.53 -22.04 -40.44
CA ASP A 3 -3.24 -23.30 -40.19
C ASP A 3 -3.89 -23.35 -38.81
N ILE A 4 -3.28 -22.69 -37.82
CA ILE A 4 -3.86 -22.55 -36.48
C ILE A 4 -5.07 -21.61 -36.49
N ILE A 5 -5.02 -20.52 -37.27
CA ILE A 5 -6.17 -19.63 -37.45
C ILE A 5 -7.33 -20.37 -38.15
N ARG A 6 -7.02 -21.19 -39.17
CA ARG A 6 -8.01 -21.99 -39.89
C ARG A 6 -8.68 -23.05 -39.01
N ASP A 7 -7.90 -23.68 -38.16
CA ASP A 7 -8.38 -24.70 -37.22
C ASP A 7 -9.18 -24.07 -36.06
N GLU A 8 -8.70 -22.95 -35.49
CA GLU A 8 -9.36 -22.27 -34.36
C GLU A 8 -10.69 -21.60 -34.74
N PHE A 9 -10.78 -21.08 -35.97
CA PHE A 9 -11.94 -20.32 -36.43
C PHE A 9 -12.58 -20.93 -37.69
N GLU A 10 -12.62 -22.25 -37.78
CA GLU A 10 -13.16 -22.94 -38.97
C GLU A 10 -14.58 -22.48 -39.30
N GLU A 11 -15.43 -22.35 -38.28
CA GLU A 11 -16.82 -21.92 -38.44
C GLU A 11 -16.94 -20.42 -38.74
N GLU A 12 -16.21 -19.56 -38.05
CA GLU A 12 -16.25 -18.12 -38.32
C GLU A 12 -15.66 -17.77 -39.70
N ILE A 13 -14.73 -18.58 -40.20
CA ILE A 13 -14.24 -18.48 -41.58
C ILE A 13 -15.30 -19.00 -42.56
N ARG A 14 -15.99 -20.11 -42.27
CA ARG A 14 -17.12 -20.61 -43.08
C ARG A 14 -18.25 -19.58 -43.20
N GLU A 15 -18.59 -18.93 -42.09
CA GLU A 15 -19.63 -17.90 -41.99
C GLU A 15 -19.19 -16.53 -42.54
N GLN A 16 -17.95 -16.40 -43.02
CA GLN A 16 -17.35 -15.14 -43.49
C GLN A 16 -17.24 -14.03 -42.42
N ASN A 17 -17.32 -14.40 -41.14
CA ASN A 17 -17.07 -13.50 -40.01
C ASN A 17 -15.57 -13.20 -39.84
N ILE A 18 -14.68 -14.04 -40.39
CA ILE A 18 -13.25 -13.79 -40.53
C ILE A 18 -12.86 -13.88 -41.99
N LEU A 19 -12.39 -12.77 -42.55
CA LEU A 19 -12.10 -12.66 -43.97
C LEU A 19 -10.63 -12.93 -44.28
N LEU A 20 -10.42 -13.78 -45.29
CA LEU A 20 -9.11 -13.97 -45.91
C LEU A 20 -8.77 -12.76 -46.79
N SER A 21 -7.70 -12.07 -46.43
CA SER A 21 -7.11 -10.97 -47.20
C SER A 21 -5.77 -11.39 -47.80
N SER A 22 -5.17 -10.53 -48.62
CA SER A 22 -3.85 -10.78 -49.19
C SER A 22 -2.94 -9.58 -48.97
N GLN A 23 -1.77 -9.81 -48.40
CA GLN A 23 -0.74 -8.81 -48.22
C GLN A 23 0.34 -8.95 -49.30
N GLN A 24 0.74 -7.84 -49.90
CA GLN A 24 1.86 -7.81 -50.83
C GLN A 24 3.17 -7.76 -50.04
N VAL A 25 4.01 -8.78 -50.21
CA VAL A 25 5.33 -8.87 -49.59
C VAL A 25 6.39 -8.70 -50.67
N LYS A 26 7.28 -7.73 -50.47
CA LYS A 26 8.44 -7.51 -51.35
C LYS A 26 9.49 -8.59 -51.09
N MET A 27 9.91 -9.27 -52.15
CA MET A 27 10.94 -10.29 -52.09
C MET A 27 12.34 -9.68 -52.25
N PRO A 28 13.40 -10.33 -51.78
CA PRO A 28 14.78 -9.81 -51.86
C PRO A 28 15.25 -9.52 -53.28
N ASN A 29 14.66 -10.17 -54.28
CA ASN A 29 14.92 -9.98 -55.71
C ASN A 29 14.08 -8.86 -56.35
N GLY A 30 13.40 -8.03 -55.56
CA GLY A 30 12.57 -6.91 -56.03
C GLY A 30 11.18 -7.29 -56.54
N GLY A 31 10.84 -8.59 -56.60
CA GLY A 31 9.50 -9.06 -56.95
C GLY A 31 8.48 -8.84 -55.82
N VAL A 32 7.20 -8.83 -56.17
CA VAL A 32 6.10 -8.74 -55.18
C VAL A 32 5.31 -10.05 -55.17
N ARG A 33 5.17 -10.66 -53.99
CA ARG A 33 4.35 -11.88 -53.79
C ARG A 33 3.14 -11.54 -52.95
N LYS A 34 1.95 -11.95 -53.39
CA LYS A 34 0.73 -11.90 -52.57
C LYS A 34 0.74 -13.08 -51.60
N GLN A 35 0.71 -12.79 -50.30
CA GLN A 35 0.57 -13.79 -49.24
C GLN A 35 -0.82 -13.70 -48.60
N PRO A 36 -1.53 -14.82 -48.41
CA PRO A 36 -2.81 -14.82 -47.72
C PRO A 36 -2.61 -14.48 -46.24
N ILE A 37 -3.46 -13.59 -45.71
CA ILE A 37 -3.50 -13.21 -44.29
C ILE A 37 -4.95 -13.20 -43.81
N PHE A 38 -5.18 -13.38 -42.52
CA PHE A 38 -6.49 -13.15 -41.90
C PHE A 38 -6.45 -11.85 -41.11
N VAL A 39 -7.50 -11.04 -41.23
CA VAL A 39 -7.67 -9.85 -40.38
C VAL A 39 -8.48 -10.27 -39.16
N LEU A 40 -7.84 -10.23 -37.99
CA LEU A 40 -8.43 -10.68 -36.73
C LEU A 40 -8.71 -9.49 -35.81
N THR A 41 -9.81 -9.57 -35.06
CA THR A 41 -10.06 -8.69 -33.92
C THR A 41 -9.06 -8.98 -32.80
N LEU A 42 -8.93 -8.04 -31.86
CA LEU A 42 -8.05 -8.20 -30.70
C LEU A 42 -8.37 -9.46 -29.89
N ASN A 43 -9.65 -9.84 -29.78
CA ASN A 43 -10.04 -11.04 -29.05
C ASN A 43 -9.71 -12.32 -29.82
N GLN A 44 -9.89 -12.34 -31.14
CA GLN A 44 -9.49 -13.48 -31.97
C GLN A 44 -7.95 -13.65 -31.96
N ALA A 45 -7.20 -12.55 -32.03
CA ALA A 45 -5.74 -12.59 -31.93
C ALA A 45 -5.26 -13.17 -30.58
N LYS A 46 -5.94 -12.86 -29.47
CA LYS A 46 -5.65 -13.46 -28.16
C LYS A 46 -5.82 -14.98 -28.17
N GLN A 47 -6.89 -15.51 -28.76
CA GLN A 47 -7.15 -16.96 -28.84
C GLN A 47 -6.04 -17.67 -29.63
N VAL A 48 -5.65 -17.11 -30.77
CA VAL A 48 -4.54 -17.63 -31.60
C VAL A 48 -3.22 -17.61 -30.83
N LEU A 49 -2.91 -16.53 -30.12
CA LEU A 49 -1.67 -16.41 -29.34
C LEU A 49 -1.62 -17.40 -28.17
N MET A 50 -2.77 -17.73 -27.57
CA MET A 50 -2.88 -18.78 -26.55
C MET A 50 -2.59 -20.17 -27.12
N ARG A 51 -2.81 -20.40 -28.43
CA ARG A 51 -2.52 -21.67 -29.10
C ARG A 51 -1.12 -21.77 -29.71
N GLU A 52 -0.57 -20.66 -30.19
CA GLU A 52 0.74 -20.60 -30.85
C GLU A 52 1.90 -20.48 -29.87
N SER A 53 1.77 -19.64 -28.85
CA SER A 53 2.90 -19.30 -27.98
C SER A 53 2.81 -19.99 -26.63
N LYS A 54 3.72 -20.96 -26.41
CA LYS A 54 3.89 -21.58 -25.09
C LYS A 54 4.21 -20.56 -23.99
N PHE A 55 4.84 -19.44 -24.34
CA PHE A 55 5.18 -18.37 -23.41
C PHE A 55 3.96 -17.53 -23.05
N VAL A 56 3.18 -17.10 -24.05
CA VAL A 56 1.95 -16.32 -23.83
C VAL A 56 0.91 -17.16 -23.10
N ARG A 57 0.74 -18.43 -23.49
CA ARG A 57 -0.14 -19.37 -22.79
C ARG A 57 0.22 -19.48 -21.30
N ARG A 58 1.51 -19.65 -20.97
CA ARG A 58 1.97 -19.72 -19.58
C ARG A 58 1.69 -18.43 -18.82
N ALA A 59 1.98 -17.26 -19.41
CA ALA A 59 1.72 -15.97 -18.77
C ALA A 59 0.23 -15.73 -18.50
N VAL A 60 -0.64 -16.10 -19.44
CA VAL A 60 -2.10 -16.03 -19.28
C VAL A 60 -2.57 -16.99 -18.19
N ILE A 61 -2.08 -18.23 -18.16
CA ILE A 61 -2.38 -19.19 -17.08
C ILE A 61 -1.96 -18.62 -15.73
N GLN A 62 -0.75 -18.09 -15.59
CA GLN A 62 -0.28 -17.45 -14.35
C GLN A 62 -1.15 -16.26 -13.94
N TYR A 63 -1.62 -15.46 -14.89
CA TYR A 63 -2.51 -14.35 -14.62
C TYR A 63 -3.89 -14.82 -14.16
N ILE A 64 -4.44 -15.86 -14.79
CA ILE A 64 -5.70 -16.49 -14.37
C ILE A 64 -5.54 -17.10 -12.98
N GLU A 65 -4.45 -17.82 -12.70
CA GLU A 65 -4.15 -18.38 -11.37
C GLU A 65 -4.08 -17.27 -10.31
N LYS A 66 -3.47 -16.12 -10.63
CA LYS A 66 -3.47 -14.95 -9.73
C LYS A 66 -4.89 -14.42 -9.49
N LEU A 67 -5.73 -14.33 -10.53
CA LEU A 67 -7.12 -13.89 -10.40
C LEU A 67 -7.95 -14.91 -9.60
N GLU A 68 -7.78 -16.21 -9.84
CA GLU A 68 -8.41 -17.28 -9.09
C GLU A 68 -7.98 -17.29 -7.62
N GLN A 69 -6.70 -17.04 -7.34
CA GLN A 69 -6.19 -16.87 -5.97
C GLN A 69 -6.79 -15.63 -5.30
N ALA A 70 -6.97 -14.53 -6.04
CA ALA A 70 -7.61 -13.32 -5.52
C ALA A 70 -9.12 -13.52 -5.28
N LEU A 71 -9.79 -14.37 -6.06
CA LEU A 71 -11.22 -14.69 -5.94
C LEU A 71 -11.51 -15.81 -4.94
N LYS A 72 -10.55 -16.72 -4.69
CA LYS A 72 -10.64 -17.66 -3.58
C LYS A 72 -10.72 -16.85 -2.30
N GLN A 73 -11.89 -16.88 -1.65
CA GLN A 73 -11.97 -16.42 -0.27
C GLN A 73 -10.87 -17.16 0.50
N PRO A 74 -9.97 -16.45 1.20
CA PRO A 74 -8.90 -17.12 1.92
C PRO A 74 -9.57 -18.05 2.92
N LYS A 75 -9.49 -19.37 2.69
CA LYS A 75 -9.75 -20.35 3.75
C LYS A 75 -8.84 -19.91 4.88
N LYS A 76 -9.41 -19.40 5.97
CA LYS A 76 -8.66 -19.12 7.18
C LYS A 76 -8.14 -20.46 7.65
N VAL A 77 -6.91 -20.79 7.26
CA VAL A 77 -6.17 -21.85 7.90
C VAL A 77 -5.95 -21.33 9.32
N GLU A 78 -6.71 -21.86 10.26
CA GLU A 78 -6.46 -21.65 11.68
C GLU A 78 -5.15 -22.35 12.02
N MET A 79 -4.04 -21.62 11.86
CA MET A 79 -2.80 -22.01 12.51
C MET A 79 -2.98 -21.68 13.99
N ASN A 80 -2.79 -22.68 14.85
CA ASN A 80 -2.61 -22.43 16.27
C ASN A 80 -1.53 -21.35 16.40
N LYS A 81 -1.82 -20.28 17.16
CA LYS A 81 -0.82 -19.24 17.45
C LYS A 81 0.45 -19.96 17.90
N LEU A 82 1.58 -19.67 17.25
CA LEU A 82 2.85 -20.22 17.69
C LEU A 82 3.00 -19.90 19.19
N PRO A 83 3.41 -20.88 20.02
CA PRO A 83 3.39 -20.76 21.48
C PRO A 83 4.27 -19.62 22.01
N PHE A 84 5.13 -19.05 21.17
CA PHE A 84 5.88 -17.84 21.44
C PHE A 84 5.34 -16.70 20.57
N GLU A 85 4.54 -15.82 21.16
CA GLU A 85 4.30 -14.50 20.59
C GLU A 85 5.65 -13.77 20.64
N TYR A 86 6.33 -13.64 19.49
CA TYR A 86 7.61 -12.93 19.38
C TYR A 86 7.36 -11.43 19.58
N LYS A 87 7.08 -11.05 20.83
CA LYS A 87 7.21 -9.70 21.37
C LYS A 87 8.69 -9.43 21.55
N VAL A 88 9.42 -9.34 20.44
CA VAL A 88 10.68 -8.61 20.50
C VAL A 88 10.29 -7.17 20.69
N GLU A 89 10.72 -6.59 21.81
CA GLU A 89 10.77 -5.15 22.01
C GLU A 89 11.75 -4.62 20.96
N ILE A 90 11.27 -4.27 19.77
CA ILE A 90 12.14 -3.85 18.66
C ILE A 90 12.98 -2.62 19.03
N GLU A 91 12.54 -1.81 19.98
CA GLU A 91 13.30 -0.67 20.49
C GLU A 91 14.66 -1.07 21.09
N THR A 92 14.87 -2.35 21.43
CA THR A 92 16.14 -2.87 21.99
C THR A 92 17.00 -3.64 20.99
N GLN A 93 16.56 -3.84 19.74
CA GLN A 93 17.34 -4.59 18.76
C GLN A 93 18.44 -3.70 18.14
N PRO A 94 19.71 -4.16 18.10
CA PRO A 94 20.77 -3.39 17.45
C PRO A 94 20.46 -3.20 15.97
N LYS A 95 20.61 -1.96 15.47
CA LYS A 95 20.50 -1.64 14.03
C LYS A 95 21.54 -2.45 13.27
N LEU A 96 21.10 -3.50 12.58
CA LEU A 96 21.99 -4.45 11.91
C LEU A 96 22.49 -3.92 10.56
N ILE A 97 21.58 -3.28 9.82
CA ILE A 97 21.83 -2.63 8.54
C ILE A 97 20.99 -1.35 8.44
N GLU A 98 21.48 -0.38 7.68
CA GLU A 98 20.74 0.85 7.41
C GLU A 98 19.69 0.63 6.33
N ILE A 99 18.45 1.00 6.64
CA ILE A 99 17.32 1.03 5.70
C ILE A 99 17.04 2.50 5.41
N TYR A 100 17.19 2.87 4.16
CA TYR A 100 16.96 4.21 3.64
C TYR A 100 15.51 4.34 3.18
N GLN A 101 15.02 5.58 3.12
CA GLN A 101 13.66 5.88 2.68
C GLN A 101 13.70 7.03 1.67
N THR A 102 12.98 6.86 0.56
CA THR A 102 12.77 7.91 -0.44
C THR A 102 11.66 8.88 0.00
N GLU A 103 11.54 10.02 -0.69
CA GLU A 103 10.45 10.97 -0.48
C GLU A 103 9.06 10.32 -0.64
N ASN A 104 8.95 9.36 -1.57
CA ASN A 104 7.72 8.60 -1.84
C ASN A 104 7.47 7.48 -0.83
N LYS A 105 8.18 7.44 0.30
CA LYS A 105 8.06 6.40 1.35
C LYS A 105 8.36 4.98 0.88
N VAL A 106 9.17 4.84 -0.17
CA VAL A 106 9.73 3.56 -0.59
C VAL A 106 11.03 3.30 0.18
N TYR A 107 11.14 2.12 0.78
CA TYR A 107 12.30 1.71 1.56
C TYR A 107 13.29 0.91 0.70
N TYR A 108 14.58 1.17 0.90
CA TYR A 108 15.65 0.50 0.16
C TYR A 108 16.91 0.35 1.01
N ILE A 109 17.82 -0.50 0.55
CA ILE A 109 19.14 -0.71 1.16
C ILE A 109 20.20 -0.49 0.08
N LYS A 110 21.28 0.22 0.41
CA LYS A 110 22.42 0.36 -0.51
C LYS A 110 23.14 -0.97 -0.69
N ALA A 111 23.45 -1.34 -1.93
CA ALA A 111 24.09 -2.61 -2.22
C ALA A 111 25.48 -2.72 -1.59
N LYS A 112 26.27 -1.65 -1.51
CA LYS A 112 27.56 -1.66 -0.80
C LYS A 112 27.41 -1.95 0.69
N ASP A 113 26.39 -1.42 1.34
CA ASP A 113 26.13 -1.65 2.77
C ASP A 113 25.75 -3.12 3.00
N LEU A 114 24.89 -3.67 2.14
CA LEU A 114 24.54 -5.08 2.17
C LEU A 114 25.76 -5.97 1.93
N TRP A 115 26.55 -5.69 0.89
CA TRP A 115 27.74 -6.45 0.54
C TRP A 115 28.76 -6.52 1.69
N ARG A 116 29.03 -5.38 2.35
CA ARG A 116 29.92 -5.31 3.53
C ARG A 116 29.37 -6.15 4.68
N LYS A 117 28.07 -6.03 4.96
CA LYS A 117 27.43 -6.75 6.09
C LYS A 117 27.29 -8.24 5.85
N LEU A 118 27.18 -8.66 4.58
CA LEU A 118 27.18 -10.08 4.22
C LEU A 118 28.57 -10.72 4.27
N GLU A 119 29.64 -9.92 4.36
CA GLU A 119 31.04 -10.38 4.40
C GLU A 119 31.39 -11.25 3.18
N VAL A 120 30.96 -10.83 2.00
CA VAL A 120 31.19 -11.60 0.75
C VAL A 120 32.63 -11.40 0.26
N ASN A 121 33.35 -12.50 0.06
CA ASN A 121 34.76 -12.51 -0.41
C ASN A 121 34.96 -12.19 -1.90
N GLN A 122 33.96 -11.61 -2.58
CA GLN A 122 34.03 -11.21 -3.99
C GLN A 122 34.02 -9.68 -4.10
N TYR A 123 34.71 -9.15 -5.11
CA TYR A 123 34.67 -7.71 -5.40
C TYR A 123 33.22 -7.25 -5.67
N PHE A 124 32.83 -6.14 -5.05
CA PHE A 124 31.46 -5.62 -5.05
C PHE A 124 30.76 -5.65 -6.41
N ARG A 125 31.36 -5.03 -7.44
CA ARG A 125 30.76 -4.98 -8.79
C ARG A 125 30.62 -6.37 -9.42
N SER A 126 31.59 -7.26 -9.20
CA SER A 126 31.50 -8.63 -9.72
C SER A 126 30.39 -9.41 -9.02
N TRP A 127 30.27 -9.23 -7.70
CA TRP A 127 29.23 -9.86 -6.91
C TRP A 127 27.84 -9.43 -7.35
N ILE A 128 27.56 -8.12 -7.39
CA ILE A 128 26.21 -7.63 -7.68
C ILE A 128 25.78 -7.92 -9.13
N ASN A 129 26.68 -7.71 -10.10
CA ASN A 129 26.35 -7.95 -11.52
C ASN A 129 26.04 -9.43 -11.78
N LYS A 130 26.80 -10.35 -11.18
CA LYS A 130 26.52 -11.80 -11.29
C LYS A 130 25.17 -12.18 -10.69
N ARG A 131 24.68 -11.46 -9.68
CA ARG A 131 23.39 -11.76 -9.02
C ARG A 131 22.24 -11.20 -9.85
N ILE A 132 22.40 -9.98 -10.34
CA ILE A 132 21.46 -9.35 -11.28
C ILE A 132 21.24 -10.25 -12.50
N GLU A 133 22.33 -10.66 -13.16
CA GLU A 133 22.26 -11.50 -14.35
C GLU A 133 21.72 -12.91 -14.06
N LYS A 134 22.19 -13.56 -12.98
CA LYS A 134 21.84 -14.96 -12.71
C LYS A 134 20.38 -15.15 -12.26
N TYR A 135 19.82 -14.16 -11.57
CA TYR A 135 18.48 -14.25 -10.98
C TYR A 135 17.47 -13.33 -11.67
N ASP A 136 17.84 -12.79 -12.83
CA ASP A 136 16.98 -11.96 -13.68
C ASP A 136 16.38 -10.74 -12.94
N PHE A 137 17.15 -10.12 -12.04
CA PHE A 137 16.69 -8.90 -11.35
C PHE A 137 16.57 -7.73 -12.35
N ILE A 138 15.47 -7.00 -12.25
CA ILE A 138 15.08 -5.96 -13.20
C ILE A 138 15.31 -4.59 -12.59
N GLU A 139 16.04 -3.73 -13.29
CA GLU A 139 16.20 -2.33 -12.91
C GLU A 139 14.84 -1.60 -12.91
N GLU A 140 14.66 -0.63 -12.02
CA GLU A 140 13.39 0.06 -11.72
C GLU A 140 12.33 -0.79 -10.99
N PHE A 141 12.49 -2.11 -10.94
CA PHE A 141 11.61 -2.99 -10.16
C PHE A 141 12.27 -3.52 -8.90
N ASP A 142 13.44 -4.15 -9.05
CA ASP A 142 14.17 -4.79 -7.94
C ASP A 142 15.25 -3.87 -7.36
N PHE A 143 15.86 -3.02 -8.21
CA PHE A 143 16.89 -2.06 -7.82
C PHE A 143 16.91 -0.83 -8.73
N MET A 144 17.64 0.20 -8.31
CA MET A 144 17.97 1.37 -9.13
C MET A 144 19.47 1.65 -9.05
N SER A 145 20.13 1.89 -10.18
CA SER A 145 21.54 2.29 -10.21
C SER A 145 21.70 3.73 -9.70
N VAL A 146 22.62 3.94 -8.77
CA VAL A 146 22.91 5.27 -8.18
C VAL A 146 24.42 5.48 -8.18
N GLU A 147 24.91 6.21 -9.18
CA GLU A 147 26.33 6.47 -9.41
C GLU A 147 27.16 5.16 -9.42
N ASP A 148 27.93 4.91 -8.36
CA ASP A 148 28.79 3.75 -8.17
C ASP A 148 28.19 2.66 -7.26
N ASP A 149 26.90 2.76 -6.92
CA ASP A 149 26.17 1.85 -6.04
C ASP A 149 24.78 1.53 -6.61
N TYR A 150 24.00 0.75 -5.85
CA TYR A 150 22.62 0.41 -6.20
C TYR A 150 21.72 0.58 -4.99
N ALA A 151 20.53 1.13 -5.22
CA ALA A 151 19.43 1.13 -4.26
C ALA A 151 18.59 -0.14 -4.46
N LEU A 152 18.70 -1.09 -3.54
CA LEU A 152 18.02 -2.39 -3.61
C LEU A 152 16.69 -2.34 -2.85
N THR A 153 15.62 -2.87 -3.45
CA THR A 153 14.35 -3.06 -2.74
C THR A 153 14.51 -4.05 -1.58
N LEU A 154 13.66 -3.94 -0.56
CA LEU A 154 13.69 -4.88 0.57
C LEU A 154 13.42 -6.33 0.13
N ASP A 155 12.58 -6.52 -0.90
CA ASP A 155 12.30 -7.85 -1.48
C ASP A 155 13.54 -8.44 -2.14
N MET A 156 14.22 -7.70 -3.02
CA MET A 156 15.50 -8.13 -3.61
C MET A 156 16.53 -8.45 -2.53
N VAL A 157 16.65 -7.64 -1.48
CA VAL A 157 17.60 -7.93 -0.39
C VAL A 157 17.25 -9.20 0.37
N LYS A 158 15.96 -9.44 0.66
CA LYS A 158 15.51 -10.69 1.29
C LYS A 158 15.86 -11.90 0.42
N GLU A 159 15.69 -11.79 -0.89
CA GLU A 159 16.09 -12.84 -1.85
C GLU A 159 17.60 -13.06 -1.86
N LEU A 160 18.40 -12.00 -2.00
CA LEU A 160 19.86 -12.08 -1.92
C LEU A 160 20.32 -12.73 -0.61
N CYS A 161 19.67 -12.41 0.50
CA CYS A 161 19.99 -12.99 1.80
C CYS A 161 19.67 -14.49 1.88
N ILE A 162 18.61 -14.95 1.21
CA ILE A 162 18.31 -16.39 1.07
C ILE A 162 19.39 -17.07 0.24
N LEU A 163 19.80 -16.45 -0.86
CA LEU A 163 20.74 -17.00 -1.83
C LEU A 163 22.17 -17.11 -1.27
N GLU A 164 22.63 -16.10 -0.52
CA GLU A 164 23.97 -16.12 0.09
C GLU A 164 24.05 -17.06 1.30
N ASN A 165 22.92 -17.35 1.97
CA ASN A 165 22.78 -18.36 3.02
C ASN A 165 23.88 -18.35 4.11
N SER A 166 24.29 -17.16 4.57
CA SER A 166 25.23 -16.98 5.67
C SER A 166 24.50 -16.70 6.99
N THR A 167 25.23 -16.72 8.11
CA THR A 167 24.66 -16.31 9.41
C THR A 167 24.22 -14.85 9.36
N ASN A 168 25.04 -13.98 8.77
CA ASN A 168 24.72 -12.55 8.60
C ASN A 168 23.50 -12.37 7.70
N SER A 169 23.38 -13.15 6.61
CA SER A 169 22.23 -13.05 5.72
C SER A 169 20.92 -13.46 6.42
N LYS A 170 20.95 -14.49 7.28
CA LYS A 170 19.80 -14.88 8.11
C LYS A 170 19.40 -13.79 9.11
N LEU A 171 20.37 -13.13 9.74
CA LEU A 171 20.12 -12.04 10.69
C LEU A 171 19.55 -10.81 9.97
N ILE A 172 20.13 -10.41 8.84
CA ILE A 172 19.66 -9.28 8.01
C ILE A 172 18.23 -9.54 7.52
N LYS A 173 17.95 -10.74 7.01
CA LYS A 173 16.60 -11.12 6.61
C LYS A 173 15.60 -11.02 7.77
N LYS A 174 15.94 -11.52 8.96
CA LYS A 174 15.09 -11.41 10.15
C LYS A 174 14.85 -9.94 10.53
N TYR A 175 15.89 -9.12 10.50
CA TYR A 175 15.81 -7.69 10.78
C TYR A 175 14.85 -6.97 9.82
N ILE A 176 14.94 -7.24 8.51
CA ILE A 176 14.03 -6.66 7.50
C ILE A 176 12.58 -7.10 7.74
N ILE A 177 12.34 -8.40 8.02
CA ILE A 177 10.99 -8.90 8.31
C ILE A 177 10.39 -8.22 9.54
N ILE A 178 11.18 -8.04 10.60
CA ILE A 178 10.76 -7.34 11.82
C ILE A 178 10.43 -5.88 11.51
N PHE A 179 11.27 -5.20 10.73
CA PHE A 179 11.06 -3.83 10.29
C PHE A 179 9.76 -3.67 9.47
N GLU A 180 9.52 -4.52 8.48
CA GLU A 180 8.30 -4.51 7.66
C GLU A 180 7.03 -4.77 8.49
N ARG A 181 7.10 -5.71 9.43
CA ARG A 181 5.99 -6.00 10.36
C ARG A 181 5.61 -4.75 11.16
N HIS A 182 6.60 -4.02 11.63
CA HIS A 182 6.38 -2.79 12.37
C HIS A 182 5.84 -1.63 11.57
N LEU A 183 6.30 -1.46 10.33
CA LEU A 183 5.70 -0.49 9.44
C LEU A 183 4.21 -0.77 9.26
N LYS A 184 3.84 -2.05 9.11
CA LYS A 184 2.44 -2.47 8.99
C LYS A 184 1.65 -2.21 10.28
N GLU A 185 2.21 -2.52 11.45
CA GLU A 185 1.56 -2.24 12.74
C GLU A 185 1.34 -0.75 12.98
N LYS A 186 2.33 0.10 12.69
CA LYS A 186 2.19 1.57 12.79
C LYS A 186 1.12 2.11 11.83
N GLN A 187 1.10 1.63 10.60
CA GLN A 187 0.05 2.00 9.63
C GLN A 187 -1.34 1.55 10.10
N MET A 188 -1.45 0.34 10.65
CA MET A 188 -2.70 -0.18 11.18
C MET A 188 -3.19 0.62 12.39
N LEU A 189 -2.30 0.99 13.30
CA LEU A 189 -2.61 1.84 14.46
C LEU A 189 -3.08 3.22 14.01
N MET A 190 -2.40 3.83 13.04
CA MET A 190 -2.79 5.12 12.46
C MET A 190 -4.16 5.05 11.78
N PHE A 191 -4.43 3.96 11.05
CA PHE A 191 -5.70 3.72 10.39
C PHE A 191 -6.84 3.50 11.40
N GLU A 192 -6.59 2.78 12.50
CA GLU A 192 -7.58 2.59 13.56
C GLU A 192 -7.87 3.91 14.28
N GLN A 193 -6.85 4.72 14.58
CA GLN A 193 -7.01 6.07 15.11
C GLN A 193 -7.82 6.98 14.15
N MET A 194 -7.56 6.89 12.83
CA MET A 194 -8.36 7.60 11.83
C MET A 194 -9.81 7.10 11.83
N LYS A 195 -10.05 5.79 11.83
CA LYS A 195 -11.39 5.20 11.91
C LYS A 195 -12.14 5.65 13.16
N GLU A 196 -11.50 5.71 14.31
CA GLU A 196 -12.11 6.24 15.54
C GLU A 196 -12.48 7.72 15.40
N ARG A 197 -11.64 8.54 14.74
CA ARG A 197 -12.00 9.92 14.40
C ARG A 197 -13.21 10.01 13.47
N PHE A 198 -13.32 9.14 12.47
CA PHE A 198 -14.45 9.12 11.52
C PHE A 198 -15.72 8.46 12.08
N LYS A 199 -15.61 7.49 12.99
CA LYS A 199 -16.75 6.85 13.67
C LYS A 199 -17.50 7.84 14.58
N ASN A 200 -16.81 8.87 15.08
CA ASN A 200 -17.45 10.02 15.72
C ASN A 200 -18.16 10.93 14.69
N LYS A 201 -19.04 10.36 13.86
CA LYS A 201 -19.91 11.08 12.91
C LYS A 201 -20.68 12.21 13.59
N LYS A 202 -21.07 12.04 14.86
CA LYS A 202 -21.68 13.10 15.70
C LYS A 202 -20.74 14.30 15.88
N VAL A 203 -19.48 14.08 16.22
CA VAL A 203 -18.49 15.16 16.45
C VAL A 203 -18.14 15.85 15.13
N ALA A 204 -17.94 15.10 14.05
CA ALA A 204 -17.68 15.67 12.72
C ALA A 204 -18.89 16.45 12.15
N TYR A 205 -20.12 15.99 12.40
CA TYR A 205 -21.34 16.71 12.01
C TYR A 205 -21.49 18.02 12.79
N ILE A 206 -21.34 17.98 14.11
CA ILE A 206 -21.42 19.15 15.00
C ILE A 206 -20.35 20.18 14.63
N LEU A 207 -19.10 19.76 14.41
CA LEU A 207 -18.01 20.65 14.00
C LEU A 207 -18.23 21.25 12.61
N ASN A 208 -18.76 20.51 11.63
CA ASN A 208 -18.89 21.06 10.27
C ASN A 208 -20.14 21.94 10.08
N HIS A 209 -21.21 21.68 10.82
CA HIS A 209 -22.52 22.31 10.58
C HIS A 209 -22.90 23.35 11.64
N ASN A 210 -22.20 23.44 12.78
CA ASN A 210 -22.48 24.44 13.81
C ASN A 210 -21.36 25.50 13.85
N SER A 211 -21.64 26.69 13.30
CA SER A 211 -20.69 27.81 13.21
C SER A 211 -20.27 28.35 14.59
N ALA A 212 -21.15 28.31 15.59
CA ALA A 212 -20.84 28.74 16.95
C ALA A 212 -19.89 27.76 17.67
N VAL A 213 -20.09 26.45 17.48
CA VAL A 213 -19.20 25.42 18.04
C VAL A 213 -17.81 25.47 17.39
N ARG A 214 -17.72 25.74 16.08
CA ARG A 214 -16.43 26.00 15.41
C ARG A 214 -15.70 27.17 16.02
N LYS A 215 -16.40 28.31 16.17
CA LYS A 215 -15.79 29.53 16.73
C LYS A 215 -15.26 29.31 18.15
N CYS A 216 -16.01 28.60 19.00
CA CYS A 216 -15.55 28.26 20.34
C CYS A 216 -14.35 27.31 20.34
N ALA A 217 -14.35 26.30 19.46
CA ALA A 217 -13.24 25.36 19.31
C ALA A 217 -11.96 26.06 18.82
N ASP A 218 -12.08 26.97 17.85
CA ASP A 218 -10.98 27.77 17.32
C ASP A 218 -10.41 28.72 18.39
N GLU A 219 -11.28 29.36 19.19
CA GLU A 219 -10.86 30.20 20.32
C GLU A 219 -10.12 29.39 21.40
N ILE A 220 -10.53 28.15 21.68
CA ILE A 220 -9.83 27.24 22.61
C ILE A 220 -8.48 26.81 22.06
N ILE A 221 -8.39 26.45 20.77
CA ILE A 221 -7.13 26.04 20.13
C ILE A 221 -6.15 27.20 20.14
N ASN A 222 -6.60 28.40 19.77
CA ASN A 222 -5.78 29.61 19.82
C ASN A 222 -5.33 29.93 21.25
N PHE A 223 -6.22 29.81 22.23
CA PHE A 223 -5.87 30.04 23.63
C PHE A 223 -4.86 29.00 24.15
N SER A 224 -5.05 27.72 23.81
CA SER A 224 -4.14 26.62 24.16
C SER A 224 -2.76 26.78 23.54
N ASN A 225 -2.69 27.23 22.28
CA ASN A 225 -1.42 27.48 21.59
C ASN A 225 -0.67 28.69 22.19
N ASN A 226 -1.39 29.64 22.78
CA ASN A 226 -0.81 30.81 23.44
C ASN A 226 -0.46 30.58 24.93
N LEU A 227 -0.91 29.47 25.52
CA LEU A 227 -0.47 29.02 26.83
C LEU A 227 0.90 28.34 26.67
N ASN A 228 1.99 29.12 26.74
CA ASN A 228 3.34 28.57 26.79
C ASN A 228 3.45 27.52 27.91
N ILE A 229 3.78 26.28 27.52
CA ILE A 229 3.98 25.14 28.40
C ILE A 229 5.10 25.50 29.39
N GLY A 230 4.75 25.90 30.61
CA GLY A 230 5.70 26.28 31.65
C GLY A 230 5.30 27.43 32.58
N LYS A 231 4.21 28.18 32.33
CA LYS A 231 3.69 29.17 33.30
C LYS A 231 2.42 28.70 34.01
N VAL A 232 2.34 28.98 35.32
CA VAL A 232 1.19 28.68 36.19
C VAL A 232 -0.08 29.33 35.62
N ILE A 233 -1.14 28.52 35.47
CA ILE A 233 -2.46 29.00 35.03
C ILE A 233 -2.99 29.97 36.08
N THR A 234 -3.10 31.26 35.73
CA THR A 234 -3.71 32.28 36.60
C THR A 234 -5.22 32.08 36.72
N SER A 235 -5.84 32.66 37.75
CA SER A 235 -7.30 32.61 37.97
C SER A 235 -8.10 33.10 36.75
N LEU A 236 -7.63 34.16 36.08
CA LEU A 236 -8.23 34.72 34.88
C LEU A 236 -8.20 33.76 33.67
N ASN A 237 -7.16 32.94 33.56
CA ASN A 237 -7.06 31.91 32.50
C ASN A 237 -8.01 30.75 32.77
N LYS A 238 -8.22 30.39 34.04
CA LYS A 238 -9.19 29.37 34.45
C LYS A 238 -10.62 29.80 34.14
N GLU A 239 -10.98 31.05 34.42
CA GLU A 239 -12.31 31.60 34.14
C GLU A 239 -12.62 31.66 32.64
N LYS A 240 -11.65 32.04 31.81
CA LYS A 240 -11.78 31.99 30.33
C LYS A 240 -12.04 30.56 29.82
N ILE A 241 -11.33 29.57 30.35
CA ILE A 241 -11.54 28.16 30.00
C ILE A 241 -12.94 27.70 30.42
N VAL A 242 -13.39 28.04 31.64
CA VAL A 242 -14.73 27.71 32.13
C VAL A 242 -15.81 28.30 31.22
N ASN A 243 -15.70 29.58 30.85
CA ASN A 243 -16.66 30.25 29.97
C ASN A 243 -16.71 29.63 28.57
N LEU A 244 -15.57 29.21 28.00
CA LEU A 244 -15.52 28.51 26.72
C LEU A 244 -16.18 27.12 26.79
N CYS A 245 -15.99 26.39 27.90
CA CYS A 245 -16.68 25.12 28.16
C CYS A 245 -18.21 25.29 28.33
N VAL A 246 -18.65 26.37 28.98
CA VAL A 246 -20.08 26.71 29.14
C VAL A 246 -20.72 27.03 27.79
N MET A 247 -20.04 27.82 26.95
CA MET A 247 -20.50 28.13 25.58
C MET A 247 -20.63 26.87 24.73
N LEU A 248 -19.64 25.97 24.77
CA LEU A 248 -19.71 24.69 24.07
C LEU A 248 -20.88 23.83 24.54
N LYS A 249 -21.17 23.81 25.85
CA LYS A 249 -22.30 23.04 26.41
C LYS A 249 -23.66 23.62 26.00
N ALA A 250 -23.79 24.94 25.90
CA ALA A 250 -25.03 25.62 25.53
C ALA A 250 -25.38 25.48 24.03
N TYR A 251 -24.39 25.43 23.14
CA TYR A 251 -24.60 25.38 21.69
C TYR A 251 -24.51 23.99 21.07
N ALA A 252 -24.23 22.94 21.85
CA ALA A 252 -24.04 21.59 21.35
C ALA A 252 -25.33 20.88 20.89
N PHE A 253 -26.54 21.32 21.29
CA PHE A 253 -27.78 20.63 20.92
C PHE A 253 -29.01 21.55 20.82
N PRO A 254 -29.69 21.64 19.66
CA PRO A 254 -31.10 21.99 19.59
C PRO A 254 -31.95 20.75 19.94
N ILE A 255 -32.69 20.83 21.05
CA ILE A 255 -33.55 19.78 21.64
C ILE A 255 -34.47 19.07 20.63
N GLU A 256 -34.85 19.76 19.55
CA GLU A 256 -35.80 19.28 18.54
C GLU A 256 -35.23 18.15 17.67
N MET A 257 -33.91 18.09 17.46
CA MET A 257 -33.27 17.07 16.62
C MET A 257 -32.98 15.75 17.37
N ASP A 258 -32.89 15.80 18.70
CA ASP A 258 -32.53 14.66 19.55
C ASP A 258 -33.70 13.70 19.80
N LYS A 259 -34.94 14.19 19.71
CA LYS A 259 -36.16 13.36 19.77
C LYS A 259 -36.20 12.30 18.66
N LYS A 260 -35.59 12.57 17.50
CA LYS A 260 -35.53 11.64 16.35
C LYS A 260 -34.58 10.44 16.57
N PHE A 261 -33.74 10.50 17.61
CA PHE A 261 -32.75 9.46 17.94
C PHE A 261 -32.97 8.82 19.33
N GLY A 262 -34.16 8.98 19.92
CA GLY A 262 -34.57 8.25 21.12
C GLY A 262 -34.04 8.80 22.45
N ILE A 263 -33.63 10.07 22.49
CA ILE A 263 -33.21 10.75 23.72
C ILE A 263 -34.45 11.43 24.34
N SER A 264 -34.81 11.06 25.57
CA SER A 264 -35.94 11.66 26.32
C SER A 264 -35.45 12.73 27.31
N GLU A 265 -36.33 13.69 27.60
CA GLU A 265 -36.08 14.82 28.53
C GLU A 265 -35.78 14.35 29.97
N GLU A 266 -36.20 13.14 30.35
CA GLU A 266 -36.12 12.56 31.70
C GLU A 266 -34.69 12.23 32.20
N GLY A 267 -33.66 12.49 31.39
CA GLY A 267 -32.25 12.34 31.79
C GLY A 267 -31.43 13.63 31.71
N LEU A 268 -32.06 14.76 31.39
CA LEU A 268 -31.38 16.06 31.34
C LEU A 268 -31.19 16.56 32.78
N ILE A 269 -29.93 16.73 33.19
CA ILE A 269 -29.59 17.26 34.51
C ILE A 269 -30.02 18.74 34.56
N GLU A 270 -31.07 19.05 35.30
CA GLU A 270 -31.41 20.43 35.68
C GLU A 270 -30.34 20.97 36.64
N PHE A 271 -29.62 22.01 36.22
CA PHE A 271 -28.78 22.78 37.14
C PHE A 271 -29.48 24.08 37.49
N ASN A 272 -29.99 24.14 38.72
CA ASN A 272 -30.36 25.38 39.38
C ASN A 272 -29.14 26.29 39.43
N TYR A 273 -29.24 27.43 38.75
CA TYR A 273 -28.26 28.50 38.81
C TYR A 273 -28.24 29.04 40.25
N TYR A 274 -27.07 29.04 40.89
CA TYR A 274 -26.83 29.95 42.01
C TYR A 274 -26.07 31.16 41.46
N PRO A 275 -26.74 32.31 41.25
CA PRO A 275 -26.01 33.55 41.13
C PRO A 275 -25.61 33.95 42.55
N THR A 276 -24.31 34.05 42.82
CA THR A 276 -23.87 34.82 43.98
C THR A 276 -22.51 35.45 43.74
N ILE A 277 -22.60 36.76 43.44
CA ILE A 277 -21.81 37.91 43.93
C ILE A 277 -20.29 37.83 43.79
#